data_AF-A0A3P7ECR7-F1
#
_entry.id   AF-A0A3P7ECR7-F1
#
_cell.length_a   1.000
_cell.length_b   1.000
_cell.length_c   1.000
_cell.angle_alpha   90.00
_cell.angle_beta   90.00
_cell.angle_gamma   90.00
#
_symmetry.space_group_name_H-M   'P 1'
#
loop_
_entity.id
_entity.type
_entity.pdbx_description
1 polymer ?
#
loop_
_entity_poly.entity_id
_entity_poly.type
_entity_poly.pdbx_seq_one_letter_code
_entity_poly.pdbx_strand_id
1 'polypeptide(L)'
;MANNWCHRGVELLTTIPYDCTVGNAANALTTVDKYIEEGESLKVEMLDIFNNEPNLNKLIMLTTTETSTLLAQVAERIDDMRRLSISRRDALQKMALREIRKPPVQVVSPEKLQCSNGDQCCTTTSTTTINRNLFPTSPNKVSF
;
A
#
# COMPACT_ATOMS: atom_id res chain seq x y z
N MET A 1 -28.28 0.72 -8.30
CA MET A 1 -27.35 0.54 -7.17
C MET A 1 -25.89 0.40 -7.62
N ALA A 2 -25.58 -0.55 -8.52
CA ALA A 2 -24.21 -0.83 -8.97
C ALA A 2 -23.44 0.38 -9.55
N ASN A 3 -24.06 1.24 -10.39
CA ASN A 3 -23.37 2.40 -10.96
C ASN A 3 -22.84 3.39 -9.90
N ASN A 4 -23.63 3.65 -8.86
CA ASN A 4 -23.23 4.53 -7.75
C ASN A 4 -22.11 3.90 -6.93
N TRP A 5 -22.14 2.57 -6.73
CA TRP A 5 -21.06 1.84 -6.06
C TRP A 5 -19.78 1.86 -6.89
N CYS A 6 -19.85 1.66 -8.21
CA CYS A 6 -18.70 1.79 -9.09
C CYS A 6 -18.11 3.21 -9.07
N HIS A 7 -18.95 4.25 -9.07
CA HIS A 7 -18.48 5.63 -9.01
C HIS A 7 -17.73 5.93 -7.69
N ARG A 8 -18.32 5.56 -6.55
CA ARG A 8 -17.66 5.64 -5.24
C ARG A 8 -16.37 4.83 -5.19
N GLY A 9 -16.34 3.67 -5.86
CA GLY A 9 -15.14 2.85 -6.00
C GLY A 9 -14.01 3.58 -6.72
N VAL A 10 -14.32 4.25 -7.81
CA VAL A 10 -13.34 5.06 -8.54
C VAL A 10 -12.81 6.18 -7.66
N GLU A 11 -13.67 6.96 -7.01
CA GLU A 11 -13.25 8.00 -6.06
C GLU A 11 -12.37 7.42 -4.95
N LEU A 12 -12.83 6.34 -4.32
CA LEU A 12 -12.11 5.65 -3.26
C LEU A 12 -10.73 5.19 -3.72
N LEU A 13 -10.61 4.59 -4.91
CA LEU A 13 -9.35 4.03 -5.42
C LEU A 13 -8.38 5.09 -5.96
N THR A 14 -8.91 6.19 -6.51
CA THR A 14 -8.13 7.27 -7.13
C THR A 14 -7.76 8.38 -6.15
N THR A 15 -8.46 8.48 -5.02
CA THR A 15 -8.09 9.43 -3.96
C THR A 15 -6.68 9.10 -3.48
N ILE A 16 -5.73 9.99 -3.74
CA ILE A 16 -4.35 9.89 -3.24
C ILE A 16 -4.43 10.14 -1.73
N PRO A 17 -4.10 9.17 -0.86
CA PRO A 17 -4.06 9.41 0.57
C PRO A 17 -2.98 10.45 0.86
N TYR A 18 -3.41 11.67 1.16
CA TYR A 18 -2.56 12.74 1.66
C TYR A 18 -2.62 12.67 3.19
N ASP A 19 -1.45 12.59 3.80
CA ASP A 19 -1.21 12.49 5.24
C ASP A 19 -1.22 11.08 5.86
N CYS A 20 -0.08 10.71 6.45
CA CYS A 20 0.26 9.38 6.95
C CYS A 20 0.05 9.28 8.47
N THR A 21 -1.10 9.73 8.98
CA THR A 21 -1.43 9.56 10.40
C THR A 21 -2.14 8.23 10.64
N VAL A 22 -1.85 7.55 11.75
CA VAL A 22 -2.57 6.32 12.18
C VAL A 22 -4.09 6.51 12.12
N GLY A 23 -4.59 7.67 12.59
CA GLY A 23 -6.03 7.96 12.63
C GLY A 23 -6.66 8.01 11.24
N ASN A 24 -6.01 8.67 10.28
CA ASN A 24 -6.49 8.73 8.90
C ASN A 24 -6.43 7.35 8.24
N ALA A 25 -5.38 6.56 8.52
CA ALA A 25 -5.25 5.20 7.99
C ALA A 25 -6.35 4.27 8.52
N ALA A 26 -6.69 4.33 9.80
CA ALA A 26 -7.77 3.52 10.39
C ALA A 26 -9.16 3.89 9.84
N ASN A 27 -9.43 5.19 9.68
CA ASN A 27 -10.67 5.66 9.05
C ASN A 27 -10.76 5.23 7.58
N ALA A 28 -9.65 5.34 6.84
CA ALA A 28 -9.56 4.90 5.46
C ALA A 28 -9.77 3.39 5.33
N LEU A 29 -9.19 2.58 6.22
CA LEU A 29 -9.40 1.12 6.27
C LEU A 29 -10.89 0.80 6.48
N THR A 30 -11.51 1.40 7.48
CA THR A 30 -12.95 1.19 7.77
C THR A 30 -13.83 1.54 6.58
N THR A 31 -13.50 2.63 5.86
CA THR A 31 -14.22 3.05 4.66
C THR A 31 -14.06 2.03 3.52
N VAL A 32 -12.85 1.50 3.32
CA VAL A 32 -12.58 0.49 2.30
C VAL A 32 -13.23 -0.85 2.64
N ASP A 33 -13.24 -1.26 3.91
CA ASP A 33 -13.87 -2.50 4.34
C ASP A 33 -15.39 -2.48 4.11
N LYS A 34 -16.05 -1.38 4.51
CA LYS A 34 -17.47 -1.18 4.23
C LYS A 34 -17.77 -1.19 2.73
N TYR A 35 -16.92 -0.56 1.93
CA TYR A 35 -17.08 -0.55 0.48
C TYR A 35 -17.00 -1.96 -0.15
N ILE A 36 -16.07 -2.79 0.34
CA ILE A 36 -15.91 -4.18 -0.12
C ILE A 36 -17.15 -5.01 0.25
N GLU A 37 -17.66 -4.89 1.48
CA GLU A 37 -18.85 -5.60 1.96
C GLU A 37 -20.12 -5.24 1.15
N GLU A 38 -20.30 -3.96 0.83
CA GLU A 38 -21.37 -3.50 -0.06
C GLU A 38 -21.26 -4.14 -1.46
N GLY A 39 -20.04 -4.34 -1.96
CA GLY A 39 -19.78 -4.99 -3.24
C GLY A 39 -20.15 -6.46 -3.26
N GLU A 40 -19.92 -7.18 -2.16
CA GLU A 40 -20.33 -8.59 -2.02
C GLU A 40 -21.86 -8.72 -2.02
N SER A 41 -22.54 -7.83 -1.31
CA SER A 41 -24.01 -7.78 -1.29
C SER A 41 -24.59 -7.54 -2.68
N LEU A 42 -23.99 -6.66 -3.49
CA LEU A 42 -24.41 -6.41 -4.87
C LEU A 42 -24.25 -7.64 -5.77
N LYS A 43 -23.18 -8.40 -5.60
CA LYS A 43 -22.95 -9.63 -6.37
C LYS A 43 -23.98 -10.70 -6.00
N VAL A 44 -24.28 -10.84 -4.70
CA VAL A 44 -25.33 -11.75 -4.21
C VAL A 44 -26.69 -11.32 -4.74
N GLU A 45 -27.06 -10.05 -4.63
CA GLU A 45 -28.32 -9.52 -5.16
C GLU A 45 -28.44 -9.78 -6.67
N MET A 46 -27.35 -9.55 -7.43
CA MET A 46 -27.32 -9.84 -8.86
C MET A 46 -27.57 -11.32 -9.16
N LEU A 47 -26.92 -12.24 -8.44
CA LEU A 47 -27.12 -13.68 -8.60
C LEU A 47 -28.52 -14.13 -8.15
N ASP A 48 -29.02 -13.59 -7.04
CA ASP A 48 -30.34 -13.89 -6.48
C ASP A 48 -31.47 -13.44 -7.40
N ILE A 49 -31.30 -12.30 -8.07
CA ILE A 49 -32.24 -11.86 -9.11
C ILE A 49 -32.36 -12.94 -10.18
N PHE A 50 -31.31 -13.68 -10.53
CA PHE A 50 -31.41 -14.76 -11.52
C PHE A 50 -31.98 -16.06 -10.96
N ASN A 51 -31.72 -16.37 -9.69
CA ASN A 51 -32.06 -17.68 -9.12
C ASN A 51 -33.48 -17.76 -8.52
N ASN A 52 -34.05 -16.66 -8.03
CA ASN A 52 -35.18 -16.76 -7.09
C ASN A 52 -36.60 -16.69 -7.67
N GLU A 53 -36.82 -16.45 -8.98
CA GLU A 53 -38.19 -16.51 -9.56
C GLU A 53 -38.15 -16.40 -11.10
N PRO A 54 -38.80 -17.28 -11.88
CA PRO A 54 -38.89 -17.18 -13.33
C PRO A 54 -39.81 -16.03 -13.76
N ASN A 55 -39.23 -14.84 -13.94
CA ASN A 55 -39.92 -13.68 -14.51
C ASN A 55 -39.62 -13.57 -16.02
N LEU A 56 -40.64 -13.35 -16.85
CA LEU A 56 -40.47 -13.12 -18.30
C LEU A 56 -39.41 -12.04 -18.62
N ASN A 57 -39.32 -10.98 -17.81
CA ASN A 57 -38.29 -9.96 -17.96
C ASN A 57 -36.88 -10.53 -17.73
N LYS A 58 -36.70 -11.43 -16.75
CA LYS A 58 -35.42 -12.12 -16.53
C LYS A 58 -35.09 -13.05 -17.68
N LEU A 59 -36.09 -13.77 -18.21
CA LEU A 59 -35.90 -14.61 -19.38
C LEU A 59 -35.46 -13.76 -20.58
N ILE A 60 -36.11 -12.62 -20.83
CA ILE A 60 -35.73 -11.68 -21.90
C ILE A 60 -34.28 -11.24 -21.70
N MET A 61 -33.90 -10.81 -20.49
CA MET A 61 -32.52 -10.41 -20.18
C MET A 61 -31.49 -11.53 -20.40
N LEU A 62 -31.86 -12.78 -20.14
CA LEU A 62 -30.99 -13.95 -20.38
C LEU A 62 -30.98 -14.40 -21.84
N THR A 63 -32.05 -14.11 -22.60
CA THR A 63 -32.21 -14.56 -23.99
C THR A 63 -31.60 -13.60 -24.99
N THR A 64 -31.59 -12.29 -24.71
CA THR A 64 -30.97 -11.31 -25.60
C THR A 64 -29.46 -11.27 -25.38
N THR A 65 -28.69 -11.61 -26.42
CA THR A 65 -27.21 -11.60 -26.39
C THR A 65 -26.64 -10.27 -25.89
N GLU A 66 -27.25 -9.15 -26.27
CA GLU A 66 -26.83 -7.82 -25.83
C GLU A 66 -26.94 -7.67 -24.30
N THR A 67 -28.07 -8.08 -23.73
CA THR A 67 -28.31 -7.94 -22.29
C THR A 67 -27.47 -8.91 -21.49
N SER A 68 -27.33 -10.17 -21.93
CA SER A 68 -26.45 -11.14 -21.27
C SER A 68 -25.00 -10.68 -21.27
N THR A 69 -24.54 -10.06 -22.37
CA THR A 69 -23.18 -9.50 -22.48
C THR A 69 -23.00 -8.32 -21.53
N LEU A 70 -23.96 -7.40 -21.46
CA LEU A 70 -23.91 -6.26 -20.56
C LEU A 70 -23.86 -6.71 -19.09
N LEU A 71 -24.64 -7.72 -18.71
CA LEU A 71 -24.64 -8.28 -17.36
C LEU A 71 -23.28 -8.91 -17.03
N ALA A 72 -22.69 -9.67 -17.95
CA ALA A 72 -21.34 -10.22 -17.77
C ALA A 72 -20.30 -9.11 -17.57
N GLN A 73 -20.35 -8.03 -18.37
CA GLN A 73 -19.46 -6.88 -18.21
C GLN A 73 -19.64 -6.17 -16.86
N VAL A 74 -20.88 -6.05 -16.37
CA VAL A 74 -21.16 -5.46 -15.05
C VAL A 74 -20.59 -6.33 -13.93
N ALA A 75 -20.73 -7.66 -14.03
CA ALA A 75 -20.17 -8.59 -13.06
C ALA A 75 -18.63 -8.53 -13.00
N GLU A 76 -17.97 -8.54 -14.16
CA GLU A 76 -16.51 -8.38 -14.26
C GLU A 76 -16.06 -7.05 -13.65
N ARG A 77 -16.77 -5.96 -13.94
CA ARG A 77 -16.45 -4.64 -13.39
C ARG A 77 -16.58 -4.62 -11.86
N ILE A 78 -17.57 -5.30 -11.29
CA ILE A 78 -17.72 -5.44 -9.83
C ILE A 78 -16.53 -6.20 -9.25
N ASP A 79 -16.14 -7.30 -9.88
CA ASP A 79 -15.00 -8.12 -9.43
C ASP A 79 -13.67 -7.35 -9.51
N ASP A 80 -13.45 -6.58 -10.57
CA ASP A 80 -12.28 -5.71 -10.71
C ASP A 80 -12.21 -4.63 -9.62
N MET A 81 -13.32 -3.92 -9.36
CA MET A 81 -13.36 -2.90 -8.31
C MET A 81 -13.11 -3.50 -6.93
N ARG A 82 -13.65 -4.69 -6.66
CA ARG A 82 -13.42 -5.40 -5.40
C ARG A 82 -11.95 -5.80 -5.26
N ARG A 83 -11.34 -6.36 -6.31
CA ARG A 83 -9.91 -6.73 -6.32
C ARG A 83 -8.98 -5.53 -6.09
N LEU A 84 -9.26 -4.41 -6.73
CA LEU A 84 -8.50 -3.17 -6.52
C LEU A 84 -8.67 -2.63 -5.11
N SER A 85 -9.89 -2.71 -4.55
CA SER A 85 -10.18 -2.26 -3.18
C SER A 85 -9.48 -3.10 -2.13
N ILE A 86 -9.41 -4.43 -2.31
CA ILE A 86 -8.60 -5.32 -1.47
C ILE A 86 -7.12 -4.91 -1.53
N SER A 87 -6.59 -4.67 -2.72
CA SER A 87 -5.19 -4.23 -2.88
C SER A 87 -4.92 -2.90 -2.16
N ARG A 88 -5.87 -1.96 -2.22
CA ARG A 88 -5.80 -0.68 -1.50
C ARG A 88 -5.87 -0.86 0.01
N ARG A 89 -6.77 -1.72 0.51
CA ARG A 89 -6.88 -2.07 1.92
C ARG A 89 -5.56 -2.63 2.44
N ASP A 90 -4.96 -3.57 1.72
CA ASP A 90 -3.69 -4.18 2.11
C ASP A 90 -2.53 -3.16 2.13
N ALA A 91 -2.55 -2.17 1.22
CA ALA A 91 -1.60 -1.06 1.24
C ALA A 91 -1.81 -0.12 2.44
N LEU A 92 -3.06 0.25 2.74
CA LEU A 92 -3.42 1.04 3.92
C LEU A 92 -3.02 0.32 5.22
N GLN A 93 -3.25 -0.98 5.30
CA GLN A 93 -2.88 -1.80 6.45
C GLN A 93 -1.37 -1.82 6.66
N LYS A 94 -0.58 -1.95 5.58
CA LYS A 94 0.87 -1.84 5.64
C LYS A 94 1.33 -0.46 6.12
N MET A 95 0.65 0.62 5.73
CA MET A 95 0.98 1.98 6.20
C MET A 95 0.66 2.17 7.68
N ALA A 96 -0.51 1.72 8.14
CA ALA A 96 -0.90 1.78 9.55
C ALA A 96 0.10 1.04 10.46
N LEU A 97 0.71 -0.05 9.97
CA LEU A 97 1.73 -0.81 10.71
C LEU A 97 3.14 -0.18 10.64
N ARG A 98 3.45 0.61 9.59
CA ARG A 98 4.79 1.17 9.36
C ARG A 98 5.14 2.34 10.26
N GLU A 99 4.17 3.06 10.83
CA GLU A 99 4.47 4.17 11.75
C GLU A 99 5.19 3.71 13.03
N ILE A 100 5.09 2.41 13.37
CA ILE A 100 5.79 1.79 14.50
C ILE A 100 7.27 1.52 14.19
N ARG A 101 7.68 1.53 12.91
CA ARG A 101 9.06 1.27 12.48
C ARG A 101 9.63 2.43 11.69
N LYS A 102 9.88 3.57 12.36
CA LYS A 102 10.87 4.52 11.84
C LYS A 102 12.22 3.78 11.75
N PRO A 103 12.86 3.67 10.56
CA PRO A 103 14.21 3.14 10.47
C PRO A 103 15.12 3.96 11.39
N PRO A 104 16.15 3.36 12.02
CA PRO A 104 17.10 4.13 12.79
C PRO A 104 17.70 5.21 11.89
N VAL A 105 17.49 6.47 12.25
CA VAL A 105 18.07 7.61 11.55
C VAL A 105 19.58 7.53 11.77
N GLN A 106 20.32 7.01 10.79
CA GLN A 106 21.76 7.11 10.79
C GLN A 106 22.11 8.54 10.40
N VAL A 107 22.48 9.35 11.39
CA VAL A 107 23.06 10.67 11.16
C VAL A 107 24.37 10.48 10.38
N VAL A 108 24.36 10.93 9.13
CA VAL A 108 25.59 11.05 8.32
C VAL A 108 26.11 12.47 8.50
N SER A 109 27.37 12.61 8.92
CA SER A 109 27.99 13.94 9.06
C SER A 109 28.22 14.55 7.68
N PRO A 110 27.89 15.84 7.43
CA PRO A 110 28.12 16.47 6.14
C PRO A 110 29.61 16.45 5.77
N GLU A 111 29.92 16.09 4.52
CA GLU A 111 31.25 16.23 3.96
C GLU A 111 31.57 17.73 3.82
N LYS A 112 32.71 18.17 4.39
CA LYS A 112 33.17 19.55 4.25
C LYS A 112 33.73 19.74 2.84
N LEU A 113 32.98 20.45 2.00
CA LEU A 113 33.46 20.99 0.73
C LEU A 113 34.74 21.81 1.00
N GLN A 114 35.87 21.36 0.44
CA GLN A 114 37.11 22.12 0.44
C GLN A 114 36.93 23.33 -0.49
N CYS A 115 36.83 24.54 0.08
CA CYS A 115 37.03 25.76 -0.68
C CYS A 115 38.50 25.85 -1.08
N SER A 116 38.73 25.77 -2.39
CA SER A 116 39.98 26.17 -3.05
C SER A 116 40.21 27.66 -2.87
N ASN A 117 41.31 28.03 -2.23
CA ASN A 117 42.30 29.03 -2.68
C ASN A 117 43.14 29.46 -1.47
N GLY A 118 44.41 29.72 -1.75
CA GLY A 118 45.51 29.80 -0.79
C GLY A 118 45.37 30.79 0.36
N ASP A 119 46.38 30.69 1.24
CA ASP A 119 46.75 31.63 2.31
C ASP A 119 46.25 31.28 3.74
N GLN A 120 46.99 30.35 4.34
CA GLN A 120 47.67 30.41 5.64
C GLN A 120 46.99 31.06 6.88
N CYS A 121 47.13 30.32 8.01
CA CYS A 121 46.83 30.65 9.43
C CYS A 121 45.38 30.30 9.87
N CYS A 122 45.11 29.53 10.93
CA CYS A 122 45.73 29.51 12.25
C CYS A 122 45.76 28.09 12.87
N THR A 123 46.76 27.86 13.70
CA THR A 123 46.95 26.72 14.61
C THR A 123 45.90 26.69 15.73
N THR A 124 45.35 25.52 16.06
CA THR A 124 44.96 25.19 17.44
C THR A 124 45.11 23.68 17.66
N THR A 125 46.10 23.36 18.49
CA THR A 125 46.44 22.03 19.00
C THR A 125 45.34 21.54 19.94
N SER A 126 44.83 20.31 19.74
CA SER A 126 44.17 19.55 20.80
C SER A 126 44.46 18.07 20.61
N THR A 127 45.46 17.63 21.36
CA THR A 127 45.91 16.26 21.59
C THR A 127 44.77 15.42 22.16
N THR A 128 44.43 14.26 21.57
CA THR A 128 44.01 13.05 22.31
C THR A 128 44.20 11.80 21.44
N THR A 129 45.30 11.10 21.74
CA THR A 129 45.51 9.65 21.83
C THR A 129 44.88 8.73 20.78
N ILE A 130 45.77 8.28 19.89
CA ILE A 130 45.67 7.12 19.01
C ILE A 130 45.66 5.85 19.90
N ASN A 131 44.60 5.03 19.84
CA ASN A 131 44.68 3.64 20.28
C ASN A 131 44.63 2.72 19.05
N ARG A 132 45.80 2.15 18.72
CA ARG A 132 46.09 1.34 17.54
C ARG A 132 46.27 -0.10 18.03
N ASN A 133 45.25 -0.93 17.92
CA ASN A 133 45.44 -2.37 18.06
C ASN A 133 45.91 -2.93 16.72
N LEU A 134 47.23 -3.04 16.57
CA LEU A 134 47.89 -3.89 15.57
C LEU A 134 48.08 -5.30 16.15
N PHE A 135 47.64 -6.32 15.38
CA PHE A 135 48.16 -7.68 15.16
C PHE A 135 49.03 -8.39 16.23
N PRO A 136 48.90 -9.73 16.37
CA PRO A 136 49.86 -10.56 15.63
C PRO A 136 49.32 -11.88 15.04
N THR A 137 50.08 -12.30 14.03
CA THR A 137 50.12 -13.51 13.21
C THR A 137 50.15 -14.88 13.91
N SER A 138 49.52 -15.85 13.22
CA SER A 138 49.91 -17.27 13.00
C SER A 138 49.34 -18.41 13.88
N PRO A 139 49.09 -19.63 13.31
CA PRO A 139 48.14 -20.61 13.84
C PRO A 139 48.78 -21.88 14.45
N ASN A 140 48.04 -22.62 15.29
CA ASN A 140 48.03 -24.11 15.33
C ASN A 140 47.04 -24.71 16.36
N LYS A 141 46.11 -25.54 15.85
CA LYS A 141 45.70 -26.91 16.25
C LYS A 141 45.60 -27.30 17.74
N VAL A 142 44.41 -27.76 18.15
CA VAL A 142 44.21 -28.97 19.00
C VAL A 142 42.88 -29.63 18.60
N SER A 143 42.88 -30.95 18.43
CA SER A 143 41.69 -31.79 18.17
C SER A 143 41.04 -32.26 19.48
N PHE A 144 39.80 -32.75 19.38
CA PHE A 144 39.33 -33.84 20.24
C PHE A 144 39.65 -35.19 19.57
#